data_AF-A0A6P2AWE7-F1
#
_entry.id   AF-A0A6P2AWE7-F1
#
_cell.length_a   1.000
_cell.length_b   1.000
_cell.length_c   1.000
_cell.angle_alpha   90.00
_cell.angle_beta   90.00
_cell.angle_gamma   90.00
#
_symmetry.space_group_name_H-M   'P 1'
#
loop_
_entity.id
_entity.type
_entity.pdbx_description
1 polymer ?
#
loop_
_entity_poly.entity_id
_entity_poly.type
_entity_poly.pdbx_seq_one_letter_code
_entity_poly.pdbx_strand_id
1 'polypeptide(L)' 'MNQPKFWAKTGQGKLRENGKPEYHPVICHLADTAAVAMAIAQDYLSPIARQHLATGLGLPNDESLVR' A
#
# COMPACT_ATOMS: atom_id res chain seq x y z
N MET A 1 -0.36 10.27 -22.80
CA MET A 1 -0.39 9.51 -21.54
C MET A 1 -1.81 9.51 -21.01
N ASN A 2 -2.42 8.32 -20.86
CA ASN A 2 -3.78 8.18 -20.34
C ASN A 2 -3.83 8.65 -18.88
N GLN A 3 -4.71 9.59 -18.55
CA GLN A 3 -4.94 9.95 -17.15
C GLN A 3 -5.62 8.76 -16.45
N PRO A 4 -5.10 8.30 -15.29
CA PRO A 4 -5.74 7.22 -14.55
C PRO A 4 -7.18 7.62 -14.18
N LYS A 5 -8.14 6.77 -14.56
CA LYS A 5 -9.58 7.03 -14.44
C LYS A 5 -10.10 7.04 -12.99
N PHE A 6 -9.34 6.48 -12.06
CA PHE A 6 -9.76 6.26 -10.67
C PHE A 6 -8.75 6.87 -9.69
N TRP A 7 -9.25 7.63 -8.72
CA TRP A 7 -8.47 8.26 -7.66
C TRP A 7 -8.78 7.59 -6.31
N ALA A 8 -7.77 7.43 -5.47
CA ALA A 8 -7.94 7.02 -4.08
C ALA A 8 -8.10 8.22 -3.15
N LYS A 9 -7.43 9.33 -3.48
CA LYS A 9 -7.44 10.56 -2.68
C LYS A 9 -7.55 11.77 -3.60
N THR A 10 -8.27 12.79 -3.16
CA THR A 10 -8.25 14.14 -3.74
C THR A 10 -7.71 15.12 -2.71
N GLY A 11 -6.92 16.09 -3.17
CA GLY A 11 -6.49 17.21 -2.35
C GLY A 11 -7.69 18.04 -1.93
N GLN A 12 -7.73 18.45 -0.66
CA GLN A 12 -8.71 19.43 -0.18
C GLN A 12 -8.17 20.85 -0.42
N GLY A 13 -9.02 21.72 -0.97
CA GLY A 13 -8.76 23.17 -1.05
C GLY A 13 -7.78 23.65 -2.13
N LYS A 14 -6.97 22.77 -2.74
CA LYS A 14 -6.09 23.11 -3.88
C LYS A 14 -6.66 22.56 -5.19
N LEU A 15 -7.23 23.45 -5.98
CA LEU A 15 -7.63 23.18 -7.36
C LEU A 15 -6.48 23.55 -8.29
N ARG A 16 -6.27 22.71 -9.31
CA ARG A 16 -5.39 23.03 -10.44
C ARG A 16 -6.03 24.15 -11.28
N GLU A 17 -5.25 24.74 -12.18
CA GLU A 17 -5.70 25.82 -13.09
C GLU A 17 -6.96 25.48 -13.89
N ASN A 18 -7.22 24.19 -14.13
CA ASN A 18 -8.41 23.70 -14.83
C ASN A 18 -9.62 23.43 -13.91
N GLY A 19 -9.60 23.93 -12.67
CA GLY A 19 -10.67 23.76 -11.68
C GLY A 19 -10.80 22.36 -11.10
N LYS A 20 -9.94 21.40 -11.48
CA LYS A 20 -9.95 20.04 -10.93
C LYS A 20 -9.04 19.94 -9.70
N PRO A 21 -9.40 19.16 -8.66
CA PRO A 21 -8.50 18.96 -7.53
C PRO A 21 -7.24 18.21 -7.95
N GLU A 22 -6.15 18.43 -7.21
CA GLU A 22 -5.07 17.46 -7.23
C GLU A 22 -5.59 16.10 -6.75
N TYR A 23 -5.07 15.02 -7.33
CA TYR A 23 -5.52 13.68 -6.96
C TYR A 23 -4.34 12.72 -6.97
N HIS A 24 -4.50 11.65 -6.19
CA HIS A 24 -3.57 10.53 -6.15
C HIS A 24 -4.27 9.29 -6.76
N PRO A 25 -3.72 8.73 -7.86
CA PRO A 25 -4.33 7.59 -8.54
C PRO A 25 -4.52 6.39 -7.61
N VAL A 26 -5.61 5.64 -7.79
CA VAL A 26 -5.90 4.48 -6.91
C VAL A 26 -4.78 3.44 -6.96
N ILE A 27 -4.20 3.21 -8.14
CA ILE A 27 -3.13 2.23 -8.30
C ILE A 27 -1.84 2.65 -7.58
N CYS A 28 -1.55 3.95 -7.54
CA CYS A 28 -0.43 4.46 -6.75
C CYS A 28 -0.71 4.23 -5.26
N HIS A 29 -1.93 4.45 -4.79
CA HIS A 29 -2.24 4.26 -3.37
C HIS A 29 -2.10 2.79 -2.95
N LEU A 30 -2.58 1.87 -3.80
CA LEU A 30 -2.47 0.45 -3.56
C LEU A 30 -0.99 0.01 -3.53
N ALA A 31 -0.17 0.54 -4.43
CA ALA A 31 1.27 0.29 -4.42
C ALA A 31 1.95 0.85 -3.16
N ASP A 32 1.61 2.08 -2.75
CA ASP A 32 2.13 2.69 -1.52
C ASP A 32 1.76 1.86 -0.30
N THR A 33 0.51 1.40 -0.20
CA THR A 33 0.04 0.54 0.89
C THR A 33 0.75 -0.82 0.89
N ALA A 34 0.94 -1.43 -0.28
CA ALA A 34 1.69 -2.69 -0.39
C ALA A 34 3.14 -2.51 0.07
N ALA A 35 3.81 -1.44 -0.38
CA ALA A 35 5.19 -1.14 0.01
C ALA A 35 5.33 -0.95 1.53
N VAL A 36 4.40 -0.22 2.15
CA VAL A 36 4.38 -0.04 3.62
C VAL A 36 4.13 -1.37 4.33
N ALA A 37 3.20 -2.21 3.84
CA ALA A 37 2.94 -3.51 4.45
C ALA A 37 4.17 -4.43 4.39
N MET A 38 4.90 -4.43 3.27
CA MET A 38 6.16 -5.18 3.13
C MET A 38 7.21 -4.70 4.14
N ALA A 39 7.41 -3.37 4.26
CA ALA A 39 8.35 -2.81 5.22
C ALA A 39 7.97 -3.14 6.67
N ILE A 40 6.67 -3.10 7.02
CA ILE A 40 6.20 -3.50 8.34
C ILE A 40 6.55 -4.98 8.60
N ALA A 41 6.23 -5.86 7.65
CA ALA A 41 6.49 -7.29 7.79
C ALA A 41 7.99 -7.59 7.92
N GLN A 42 8.84 -6.87 7.20
CA GLN A 42 10.29 -7.08 7.20
C GLN A 42 10.98 -6.52 8.45
N ASP A 43 10.69 -5.26 8.77
CA ASP A 43 11.54 -4.45 9.66
C ASP A 43 10.90 -4.15 11.02
N TYR A 44 9.58 -4.25 11.15
CA TYR A 44 8.86 -3.82 12.36
C TYR A 44 8.20 -4.96 13.14
N LEU A 45 7.74 -6.02 12.47
CA LEU A 45 7.12 -7.14 13.16
C LEU A 45 8.15 -7.97 13.92
N SER A 46 7.80 -8.32 15.16
CA SER A 46 8.59 -9.26 15.94
C SER A 46 8.56 -10.66 15.29
N PRO A 47 9.58 -11.50 15.53
CA PRO A 47 9.62 -12.86 14.96
C PRO A 47 8.35 -13.68 15.25
N ILE A 48 7.83 -13.58 16.47
CA ILE A 48 6.61 -14.30 16.87
C ILE A 48 5.37 -13.80 16.11
N ALA A 49 5.27 -12.49 15.84
CA ALA A 49 4.16 -11.94 15.06
C ALA A 49 4.21 -12.42 13.60
N ARG A 50 5.40 -12.47 13.00
CA ARG A 50 5.57 -13.00 11.64
C ARG A 50 5.22 -14.48 11.57
N GLN A 51 5.66 -15.28 12.54
CA GLN A 51 5.31 -16.70 12.60
C GLN A 51 3.80 -16.93 12.74
N HIS A 52 3.12 -16.16 13.61
CA HIS A 52 1.67 -16.24 13.76
C HIS A 52 0.93 -15.89 12.47
N LEU A 53 1.35 -14.82 11.78
CA LEU A 53 0.77 -14.43 10.49
C LEU A 53 0.99 -15.50 9.41
N ALA A 54 2.21 -16.02 9.28
CA ALA A 54 2.51 -17.07 8.31
C ALA A 54 1.65 -18.31 8.54
N THR A 55 1.52 -18.73 9.80
CA THR A 55 0.66 -19.86 10.19
C THR A 55 -0.81 -19.60 9.84
N GLY A 56 -1.33 -18.43 10.21
CA GLY A 56 -2.74 -18.07 9.97
C GLY A 56 -3.08 -17.95 8.48
N LEU A 57 -2.10 -17.59 7.65
CA LEU A 57 -2.24 -17.49 6.20
C LEU A 57 -1.90 -18.80 5.46
N GLY A 58 -1.49 -19.85 6.17
CA GLY A 58 -1.10 -21.13 5.56
C GLY A 58 0.20 -21.07 4.75
N LEU A 59 1.10 -20.13 5.08
CA LEU A 59 2.40 -19.98 4.43
C LEU A 59 3.42 -20.97 5.03
N PRO A 60 4.38 -21.47 4.22
CA PRO A 60 5.31 -22.51 4.65
C PRO A 60 6.30 -22.01 5.72
N ASN A 61 6.61 -20.72 5.74
CA ASN A 61 7.48 -20.08 6.73
C ASN A 61 7.21 -18.56 6.76
N ASP A 62 7.81 -17.87 7.72
CA ASP A 62 7.69 -16.42 7.85
C ASP A 62 8.50 -15.64 6.80
N GLU A 63 9.54 -16.22 6.20
CA GLU A 63 10.24 -15.63 5.03
C GLU A 63 9.31 -15.42 3.83
N SER A 64 8.26 -16.24 3.70
CA SER A 64 7.27 -16.15 2.63
C SER A 64 6.32 -14.94 2.78
N LEU A 65 6.35 -14.21 3.91
CA LEU A 65 5.55 -13.00 4.09
C LEU A 65 6.10 -11.79 3.33
N VAL A 66 7.36 -11.84 2.89
CA VAL A 66 8.07 -10.69 2.31
C VAL A 66 8.64 -11.00 0.91
N ARG A 67 8.61 -12.27 0.47
CA ARG A 67 9.18 -12.74 -0.80
C ARG A 67 8.15 -13.04 -1.87
#